data_AF-A0A093Y226-F1
#
_entry.id   AF-A0A093Y226-F1
#
_cell.length_a   1.000
_cell.length_b   1.000
_cell.length_c   1.000
_cell.angle_alpha   90.00
_cell.angle_beta   90.00
_cell.angle_gamma   90.00
#
_symmetry.space_group_name_H-M   'P 1'
#
loop_
_entity.id
_entity.type
_entity.pdbx_description
1 polymer ?
#
loop_
_entity_poly.entity_id
_entity_poly.type
_entity_poly.pdbx_seq_one_letter_code
_entity_poly.pdbx_strand_id
1 'polypeptide(L)'
;ANDIYSLHRLSIRLRELQANKSGNIEPIITFDKDDVDTLDFVAASANLRSVIFGIESKSKFDIKQMAGNIIPAIATTNAMTASLCVLQAFKVLKDEYDHAKMVFLERSGVRAINSDSLRPPNPFCAVCSVANGNIKVDLENATLNDLVEDIIRGKLGYTEEFSINTDAGMIYDPDLDDNLPKKLVDLGVQAETLLTIIDERDDDPFVNLELVVEGSKKTGEDDKAVTLVRDIKIPKKPKQAPVEEPLVDGTAPNGVVGKRKRAEEETALNGEPDAKRLAATNGTNNEPILLDDPDTGAILIDDD
;
A
#
# COMPACT_ATOMS: atom_id res chain seq x y z
N ALA A 1 8.47 23.96 43.10
CA ALA A 1 7.93 25.11 42.33
C ALA A 1 8.82 25.53 41.14
N ASN A 2 9.95 24.86 40.85
CA ASN A 2 10.91 25.32 39.83
C ASN A 2 10.85 24.54 38.50
N ASP A 3 9.77 23.82 38.23
CA ASP A 3 9.61 23.01 37.02
C ASP A 3 8.18 23.16 36.50
N ILE A 4 7.92 24.16 35.66
CA ILE A 4 6.55 24.52 35.25
C ILE A 4 6.39 24.73 33.73
N TYR A 5 7.42 25.21 32.99
CA TYR A 5 7.27 25.52 31.57
C TYR A 5 8.47 25.10 30.71
N SER A 6 8.22 24.29 29.68
CA SER A 6 9.22 23.83 28.70
C SER A 6 9.92 24.98 27.98
N LEU A 7 9.20 26.05 27.63
CA LEU A 7 9.77 27.26 27.05
C LEU A 7 10.86 27.88 27.94
N HIS A 8 10.71 27.84 29.27
CA HIS A 8 11.73 28.35 30.19
C HIS A 8 12.98 27.46 30.18
N ARG A 9 12.81 26.13 30.23
CA ARG A 9 13.91 25.15 30.20
C ARG A 9 14.70 25.25 28.88
N LEU A 10 14.00 25.32 27.75
CA LEU A 10 14.60 25.59 26.42
C LEU A 10 15.31 26.95 26.35
N SER A 11 14.77 28.00 26.97
CA SER A 11 15.40 29.34 26.97
C SER A 11 16.72 29.39 27.74
N ILE A 12 16.85 28.60 28.83
CA ILE A 12 18.10 28.44 29.57
C ILE A 12 19.12 27.70 28.71
N ARG A 13 18.73 26.54 28.16
CA ARG A 13 19.59 25.73 27.29
C ARG A 13 20.10 26.51 26.07
N LEU A 14 19.26 27.35 25.45
CA LEU A 14 19.69 28.19 24.33
C LEU A 14 20.76 29.20 24.75
N ARG A 15 20.61 29.84 25.93
CA ARG A 15 21.61 30.78 26.47
C ARG A 15 22.92 30.08 26.82
N GLU A 16 22.87 28.86 27.35
CA GLU A 16 24.06 28.05 27.63
C GLU A 16 24.80 27.67 26.35
N LEU A 17 24.09 27.30 25.28
CA LEU A 17 24.68 27.05 23.97
C LEU A 17 25.28 28.33 23.35
N GLN A 18 24.65 29.50 23.56
CA GLN A 18 25.17 30.80 23.12
C GLN A 18 26.43 31.21 23.90
N ALA A 19 26.48 30.99 25.21
CA ALA A 19 27.64 31.29 26.05
C ALA A 19 28.85 30.42 25.72
N ASN A 20 28.62 29.16 25.30
CA ASN A 20 29.66 28.21 24.93
C ASN A 20 30.00 28.20 23.41
N LYS A 21 29.47 29.16 22.63
CA LYS A 21 29.66 29.25 21.19
C LYS A 21 31.13 29.39 20.81
N SER A 22 31.65 28.46 20.01
CA SER A 22 32.99 28.49 19.43
C SER A 22 32.90 28.56 17.90
N GLY A 23 33.03 29.77 17.34
CA GLY A 23 32.89 30.04 15.90
C GLY A 23 31.72 30.98 15.56
N ASN A 24 31.44 31.17 14.27
CA ASN A 24 30.45 32.15 13.81
C ASN A 24 29.00 31.63 13.75
N ILE A 25 28.78 30.31 13.73
CA ILE A 25 27.45 29.68 13.59
C ILE A 25 26.60 29.95 14.84
N GLU A 26 25.35 30.38 14.69
CA GLU A 26 24.42 30.52 15.83
C GLU A 26 23.92 29.14 16.31
N PRO A 27 23.85 28.90 17.62
CA PRO A 27 23.37 27.63 18.14
C PRO A 27 21.86 27.48 17.92
N ILE A 28 21.47 26.29 17.47
CA ILE A 28 20.08 25.91 17.20
C ILE A 28 19.74 24.73 18.11
N ILE A 29 18.54 24.74 18.69
CA ILE A 29 17.99 23.54 19.36
C ILE A 29 17.20 22.74 18.31
N THR A 30 17.74 21.60 17.92
CA THR A 30 17.03 20.62 17.08
C THR A 30 15.95 19.92 17.90
N PHE A 31 14.79 19.64 17.28
CA PHE A 31 13.75 18.82 17.89
C PHE A 31 14.20 17.36 18.04
N ASP A 32 13.94 16.77 19.19
CA ASP A 32 14.09 15.33 19.44
C ASP A 32 12.84 14.82 20.18
N LYS A 33 12.18 13.82 19.60
CA LYS A 33 10.99 13.17 20.17
C LYS A 33 11.26 12.51 21.53
N ASP A 34 12.51 12.19 21.84
CA ASP A 34 12.94 11.57 23.10
C ASP A 34 13.44 12.60 24.13
N ASP A 35 13.60 13.86 23.73
CA ASP A 35 13.88 15.02 24.59
C ASP A 35 12.58 15.59 25.18
N VAL A 36 12.48 15.54 26.51
CA VAL A 36 11.31 16.00 27.27
C VAL A 36 11.00 17.48 27.00
N ASP A 37 12.01 18.33 26.84
CA ASP A 37 11.84 19.77 26.73
C ASP A 37 11.30 20.18 25.36
N THR A 38 11.86 19.61 24.30
CA THR A 38 11.39 19.90 22.93
C THR A 38 10.01 19.27 22.68
N LEU A 39 9.75 18.07 23.22
CA LEU A 39 8.45 17.42 23.10
C LEU A 39 7.35 18.12 23.92
N ASP A 40 7.62 18.57 25.14
CA ASP A 40 6.66 19.35 25.94
C ASP A 40 6.30 20.66 25.23
N PHE A 41 7.28 21.33 24.63
CA PHE A 41 7.06 22.56 23.87
C PHE A 41 6.19 22.32 22.65
N VAL A 42 6.51 21.31 21.82
CA VAL A 42 5.70 20.94 20.65
C VAL A 42 4.28 20.53 21.06
N ALA A 43 4.11 19.72 22.11
CA ALA A 43 2.80 19.26 22.56
C ALA A 43 1.92 20.41 23.08
N ALA A 44 2.47 21.31 23.90
CA ALA A 44 1.74 22.48 24.38
C ALA A 44 1.36 23.43 23.23
N SER A 45 2.31 23.75 22.33
CA SER A 45 2.06 24.64 21.19
C SER A 45 1.07 24.05 20.19
N ALA A 46 1.13 22.74 19.91
CA ALA A 46 0.20 22.05 19.03
C ALA A 46 -1.23 22.08 19.59
N ASN A 47 -1.43 21.74 20.87
CA ASN A 47 -2.76 21.73 21.48
C ASN A 47 -3.34 23.15 21.62
N LEU A 48 -2.54 24.15 21.97
CA LEU A 48 -2.98 25.56 21.96
C LEU A 48 -3.43 25.99 20.56
N ARG A 49 -2.71 25.58 19.51
CA ARG A 49 -3.12 25.81 18.12
C ARG A 49 -4.42 25.06 17.79
N SER A 50 -4.56 23.80 18.17
CA SER A 50 -5.78 23.01 17.95
C SER A 50 -7.01 23.72 18.55
N VAL A 51 -6.93 24.19 19.80
CA VAL A 51 -8.02 24.93 20.46
C VAL A 51 -8.40 26.20 19.68
N ILE A 52 -7.43 26.95 19.15
CA ILE A 52 -7.70 28.17 18.34
C ILE A 52 -8.49 27.84 17.06
N PHE A 53 -8.26 26.67 16.45
CA PHE A 53 -8.95 26.23 15.23
C PHE A 53 -10.17 25.33 15.49
N GLY A 54 -10.59 25.14 16.76
CA GLY A 54 -11.70 24.24 17.10
C GLY A 54 -11.40 22.75 16.90
N ILE A 55 -10.13 22.38 16.82
CA ILE A 55 -9.66 21.00 16.64
C ILE A 55 -9.47 20.35 18.01
N GLU A 56 -9.81 19.07 18.12
CA GLU A 56 -9.58 18.27 19.34
C GLU A 56 -8.09 18.28 19.74
N SER A 57 -7.82 18.48 21.03
CA SER A 57 -6.47 18.38 21.59
C SER A 57 -6.06 16.92 21.77
N LYS A 58 -4.80 16.60 21.48
CA LYS A 58 -4.26 15.24 21.54
C LYS A 58 -3.32 15.04 22.72
N SER A 59 -3.11 13.79 23.13
CA SER A 59 -2.21 13.49 24.23
C SER A 59 -0.74 13.76 23.82
N LYS A 60 0.14 13.97 24.81
CA LYS A 60 1.58 14.07 24.56
C LYS A 60 2.14 12.82 23.86
N PHE A 61 1.54 11.65 24.09
CA PHE A 61 1.92 10.40 23.46
C PHE A 61 1.60 10.39 21.95
N ASP A 62 0.36 10.75 21.58
CA ASP A 62 -0.05 10.84 20.17
C ASP A 62 0.78 11.88 19.42
N ILE A 63 1.02 13.03 20.06
CA ILE A 63 1.84 14.10 19.48
C ILE A 63 3.30 13.65 19.29
N LYS A 64 3.87 12.88 20.23
CA LYS A 64 5.21 12.27 20.04
C LYS A 64 5.25 11.38 18.81
N GLN A 65 4.24 10.52 18.63
CA GLN A 65 4.16 9.61 17.48
C GLN A 65 4.00 10.36 16.15
N MET A 66 3.19 11.41 16.11
CA MET A 66 3.03 12.23 14.90
C MET A 66 4.30 13.03 14.60
N ALA A 67 4.80 13.81 15.58
CA ALA A 67 5.94 14.72 15.39
C ALA A 67 7.24 13.99 15.06
N GLY A 68 7.47 12.81 15.63
CA GLY A 68 8.65 11.99 15.35
C GLY A 68 8.71 11.39 13.94
N ASN A 69 7.61 11.44 13.18
CA ASN A 69 7.49 10.87 11.83
C ASN A 69 7.25 11.94 10.74
N ILE A 70 7.42 13.24 11.06
CA ILE A 70 7.27 14.31 10.07
C ILE A 70 8.45 14.29 9.10
N ILE A 71 8.17 14.04 7.81
CA ILE A 71 9.13 14.21 6.72
C ILE A 71 9.02 15.65 6.19
N PRO A 72 10.12 16.44 6.15
CA PRO A 72 10.10 17.77 5.56
C PRO A 72 9.73 17.76 4.08
N ALA A 73 8.74 18.57 3.69
CA ALA A 73 8.39 18.77 2.29
C ALA A 73 9.33 19.79 1.63
N ILE A 74 9.78 19.51 0.41
CA ILE A 74 10.60 20.41 -0.41
C ILE A 74 9.82 20.77 -1.67
N ALA A 75 9.64 22.08 -1.92
CA ALA A 75 8.81 22.57 -3.02
C ALA A 75 9.28 22.08 -4.41
N THR A 76 10.60 21.95 -4.60
CA THR A 76 11.18 21.44 -5.85
C THR A 76 10.86 19.97 -6.09
N THR A 77 10.82 19.13 -5.04
CA THR A 77 10.40 17.72 -5.14
C THR A 77 8.95 17.63 -5.62
N ASN A 78 8.05 18.45 -5.07
CA ASN A 78 6.65 18.47 -5.52
C ASN A 78 6.52 18.92 -6.99
N ALA A 79 7.29 19.93 -7.41
CA ALA A 79 7.30 20.41 -8.79
C ALA A 79 7.85 19.36 -9.79
N MET A 80 8.89 18.62 -9.40
CA MET A 80 9.42 17.51 -10.20
C MET A 80 8.41 16.36 -10.30
N THR A 81 7.85 15.92 -9.18
CA THR A 81 6.84 14.85 -9.17
C THR A 81 5.62 15.22 -10.01
N ALA A 82 5.08 16.44 -9.87
CA ALA A 82 3.94 16.89 -10.67
C ALA A 82 4.24 16.90 -12.18
N SER A 83 5.42 17.39 -12.57
CA SER A 83 5.88 17.35 -13.98
C SER A 83 5.98 15.91 -14.50
N LEU A 84 6.56 14.99 -13.72
CA LEU A 84 6.69 13.58 -14.07
C LEU A 84 5.32 12.87 -14.19
N CYS A 85 4.36 13.19 -13.31
CA CYS A 85 2.99 12.69 -13.41
C CYS A 85 2.33 13.11 -14.73
N VAL A 86 2.47 14.38 -15.13
CA VAL A 86 1.93 14.88 -16.42
C VAL A 86 2.60 14.18 -17.60
N LEU A 87 3.91 13.94 -17.55
CA LEU A 87 4.64 13.20 -18.60
C LEU A 87 4.19 11.74 -18.73
N GLN A 88 3.87 11.03 -17.64
CA GLN A 88 3.27 9.69 -17.76
C GLN A 88 1.81 9.75 -18.21
N ALA A 89 1.05 10.77 -17.79
CA ALA A 89 -0.33 10.96 -18.21
C ALA A 89 -0.46 11.19 -19.72
N PHE A 90 0.48 11.89 -20.36
CA PHE A 90 0.51 12.03 -21.82
C PHE A 90 0.62 10.69 -22.57
N LYS A 91 1.36 9.71 -22.03
CA LYS A 91 1.45 8.36 -22.61
C LYS A 91 0.11 7.63 -22.49
N VAL A 92 -0.49 7.67 -21.30
CA VAL A 92 -1.83 7.11 -21.03
C VAL A 92 -2.89 7.70 -21.96
N LEU A 93 -2.86 9.02 -22.23
CA LEU A 93 -3.80 9.70 -23.12
C LEU A 93 -3.60 9.39 -24.62
N LYS A 94 -2.52 8.71 -24.98
CA LYS A 94 -2.23 8.23 -26.35
C LYS A 94 -2.39 6.71 -26.49
N ASP A 95 -2.92 6.03 -25.48
CA ASP A 95 -2.94 4.57 -25.35
C ASP A 95 -1.54 3.91 -25.35
N GLU A 96 -0.48 4.67 -25.09
CA GLU A 96 0.92 4.21 -25.02
C GLU A 96 1.24 3.58 -23.64
N TYR A 97 0.38 2.68 -23.14
CA TYR A 97 0.45 2.13 -21.78
C TYR A 97 1.77 1.40 -21.47
N ASP A 98 2.34 0.67 -22.43
CA ASP A 98 3.60 -0.08 -22.26
C ASP A 98 4.83 0.85 -22.05
N HIS A 99 4.72 2.09 -22.53
CA HIS A 99 5.73 3.14 -22.35
C HIS A 99 5.59 3.86 -21.01
N ALA A 100 4.47 3.73 -20.29
CA ALA A 100 4.32 4.27 -18.94
C ALA A 100 5.24 3.51 -17.96
N LYS A 101 5.85 4.23 -17.03
CA LYS A 101 6.82 3.68 -16.07
C LYS A 101 6.52 4.16 -14.66
N MET A 102 6.88 3.35 -13.66
CA MET A 102 7.07 3.84 -12.30
C MET A 102 8.33 4.71 -12.30
N VAL A 103 8.25 5.94 -11.78
CA VAL A 103 9.38 6.87 -11.75
C VAL A 103 9.70 7.23 -10.30
N PHE A 104 10.99 7.17 -9.95
CA PHE A 104 11.52 7.41 -8.62
C PHE A 104 12.48 8.60 -8.65
N LEU A 105 12.33 9.50 -7.67
CA LEU A 105 13.28 10.58 -7.42
C LEU A 105 14.23 10.15 -6.30
N GLU A 106 15.52 10.09 -6.61
CA GLU A 106 16.55 9.64 -5.67
C GLU A 106 17.52 10.77 -5.31
N ARG A 107 17.79 10.93 -4.00
CA ARG A 107 18.71 11.97 -3.49
C ARG A 107 20.19 11.60 -3.68
N SER A 108 20.52 10.31 -3.64
CA SER A 108 21.90 9.80 -3.56
C SER A 108 22.17 8.64 -4.53
N GLY A 109 21.28 8.42 -5.49
CA GLY A 109 21.49 7.43 -6.57
C GLY A 109 22.48 7.94 -7.62
N VAL A 110 22.94 7.03 -8.49
CA VAL A 110 23.79 7.39 -9.66
C VAL A 110 23.05 8.32 -10.63
N ARG A 111 21.71 8.28 -10.62
CA ARG A 111 20.82 9.19 -11.33
C ARG A 111 19.83 9.77 -10.33
N ALA A 112 19.47 11.04 -10.49
CA ALA A 112 18.44 11.69 -9.68
C ALA A 112 17.01 11.21 -10.02
N ILE A 113 16.83 10.64 -11.23
CA ILE A 113 15.59 10.06 -11.70
C ILE A 113 15.89 8.63 -12.18
N ASN A 114 15.23 7.66 -11.57
CA ASN A 114 15.22 6.27 -12.00
C ASN A 114 13.81 5.85 -12.39
N SER A 115 13.69 4.78 -13.17
CA SER A 115 12.40 4.27 -13.62
C SER A 115 12.37 2.77 -13.74
N ASP A 116 11.23 2.16 -13.41
CA ASP A 116 10.95 0.74 -13.59
C ASP A 116 9.68 0.54 -14.43
N SER A 117 9.55 -0.61 -15.08
CA SER A 117 8.33 -0.94 -15.81
C SER A 117 7.16 -1.20 -14.86
N LEU A 118 5.94 -0.92 -15.33
CA LEU A 118 4.74 -1.23 -14.55
C LEU A 118 4.66 -2.76 -14.34
N ARG A 119 4.57 -3.18 -13.08
CA ARG A 119 4.37 -4.59 -12.75
C ARG A 119 2.93 -5.01 -13.12
N PRO A 120 2.71 -6.24 -13.62
CA PRO A 120 1.36 -6.73 -13.87
C PRO A 120 0.55 -6.79 -12.55
N PRO A 121 -0.80 -6.81 -12.62
CA PRO A 121 -1.65 -6.96 -11.45
C PRO A 121 -1.22 -8.17 -10.61
N ASN A 122 -1.12 -7.98 -9.28
CA ASN A 122 -0.81 -9.08 -8.38
C ASN A 122 -2.02 -10.03 -8.32
N PRO A 123 -1.89 -11.30 -8.75
CA PRO A 123 -3.02 -12.23 -8.79
C PRO A 123 -3.50 -12.67 -7.40
N PHE A 124 -2.72 -12.42 -6.34
CA PHE A 124 -3.12 -12.63 -4.95
C PHE A 124 -3.70 -11.36 -4.28
N CYS A 125 -3.92 -10.28 -5.03
CA CYS A 125 -4.46 -9.04 -4.48
C CYS A 125 -5.98 -9.17 -4.26
N ALA A 126 -6.39 -9.24 -2.99
CA ALA A 126 -7.80 -9.27 -2.56
C ALA A 126 -8.67 -8.06 -3.01
N VAL A 127 -8.12 -7.12 -3.78
CA VAL A 127 -8.85 -6.00 -4.40
C VAL A 127 -8.84 -6.13 -5.92
N CYS A 128 -7.67 -6.23 -6.58
CA CYS A 128 -7.59 -6.19 -8.04
C CYS A 128 -7.52 -7.54 -8.75
N SER A 129 -7.48 -8.67 -8.03
CA SER A 129 -7.64 -9.99 -8.64
C SER A 129 -9.06 -10.54 -8.57
N VAL A 130 -9.98 -9.86 -7.86
CA VAL A 130 -11.39 -10.27 -7.74
C VAL A 130 -12.07 -10.24 -9.12
N ALA A 131 -12.76 -11.32 -9.47
CA ALA A 131 -13.62 -11.38 -10.64
C ALA A 131 -15.00 -10.81 -10.29
N ASN A 132 -15.57 -9.98 -11.16
CA ASN A 132 -16.85 -9.31 -10.88
C ASN A 132 -17.94 -9.78 -11.85
N GLY A 133 -19.17 -9.83 -11.35
CA GLY A 133 -20.33 -10.34 -12.09
C GLY A 133 -21.66 -9.75 -11.66
N ASN A 134 -22.68 -10.03 -12.47
CA ASN A 134 -24.06 -9.64 -12.22
C ASN A 134 -24.97 -10.87 -12.35
N ILE A 135 -25.83 -11.09 -11.36
CA ILE A 135 -26.90 -12.10 -11.38
C ILE A 135 -28.26 -11.44 -11.24
N LYS A 136 -29.24 -11.90 -12.01
CA LYS A 136 -30.65 -11.57 -11.80
C LYS A 136 -31.27 -12.61 -10.88
N VAL A 137 -31.92 -12.13 -9.83
CA VAL A 137 -32.55 -12.96 -8.80
C VAL A 137 -34.04 -12.62 -8.73
N ASP A 138 -34.89 -13.64 -8.71
CA ASP A 138 -36.30 -13.50 -8.32
C ASP A 138 -36.39 -13.38 -6.80
N LEU A 139 -36.41 -12.15 -6.28
CA LEU A 139 -36.42 -11.89 -4.84
C LEU A 139 -37.66 -12.47 -4.13
N GLU A 140 -38.73 -12.83 -4.85
CA GLU A 140 -39.93 -13.41 -4.23
C GLU A 140 -39.79 -14.92 -3.99
N ASN A 141 -39.01 -15.65 -4.79
CA ASN A 141 -39.00 -17.12 -4.79
C ASN A 141 -37.62 -17.79 -4.80
N ALA A 142 -36.56 -17.10 -5.22
CA ALA A 142 -35.24 -17.71 -5.37
C ALA A 142 -34.65 -18.18 -4.03
N THR A 143 -34.20 -19.42 -4.02
CA THR A 143 -33.53 -20.08 -2.90
C THR A 143 -32.01 -20.01 -3.04
N LEU A 144 -31.30 -20.24 -1.93
CA LEU A 144 -29.85 -20.40 -1.96
C LEU A 144 -29.43 -21.62 -2.82
N ASN A 145 -30.23 -22.69 -2.82
CA ASN A 145 -30.04 -23.84 -3.68
C ASN A 145 -30.05 -23.48 -5.18
N ASP A 146 -30.97 -22.61 -5.61
CA ASP A 146 -31.01 -22.15 -7.00
C ASP A 146 -29.72 -21.41 -7.38
N LEU A 147 -29.18 -20.57 -6.49
CA LEU A 147 -27.90 -19.90 -6.72
C LEU A 147 -26.73 -20.91 -6.81
N VAL A 148 -26.64 -21.82 -5.84
CA VAL A 148 -25.56 -22.81 -5.73
C VAL A 148 -25.53 -23.76 -6.93
N GLU A 149 -26.66 -24.36 -7.27
CA GLU A 149 -26.73 -25.37 -8.33
C GLU A 149 -26.76 -24.75 -9.74
N ASP A 150 -27.63 -23.77 -10.01
CA ASP A 150 -27.78 -23.25 -11.39
C ASP A 150 -26.68 -22.29 -11.82
N ILE A 151 -26.04 -21.58 -10.88
CA ILE A 151 -25.01 -20.58 -11.19
C ILE A 151 -23.63 -21.08 -10.78
N ILE A 152 -23.40 -21.28 -9.48
CA ILE A 152 -22.05 -21.49 -8.94
C ILE A 152 -21.45 -22.82 -9.45
N ARG A 153 -22.17 -23.92 -9.28
CA ARG A 153 -21.80 -25.24 -9.80
C ARG A 153 -22.08 -25.35 -11.30
N GLY A 154 -23.32 -25.09 -11.73
CA GLY A 154 -23.80 -25.37 -13.09
C GLY A 154 -23.24 -24.48 -14.20
N LYS A 155 -22.95 -23.19 -13.95
CA LYS A 155 -22.42 -22.26 -14.97
C LYS A 155 -20.97 -21.85 -14.75
N LEU A 156 -20.58 -21.64 -13.49
CA LEU A 156 -19.25 -21.11 -13.15
C LEU A 156 -18.23 -22.23 -12.84
N GLY A 157 -18.69 -23.47 -12.65
CA GLY A 157 -17.82 -24.65 -12.56
C GLY A 157 -17.07 -24.77 -11.22
N TYR A 158 -17.60 -24.18 -10.15
CA TYR A 158 -17.12 -24.46 -8.79
C TYR A 158 -17.48 -25.90 -8.40
N THR A 159 -16.58 -26.52 -7.65
CA THR A 159 -16.76 -27.87 -7.06
C THR A 159 -17.37 -27.74 -5.65
N GLU A 160 -17.14 -28.67 -4.73
CA GLU A 160 -17.80 -28.63 -3.42
C GLU A 160 -17.17 -27.62 -2.45
N GLU A 161 -15.85 -27.43 -2.47
CA GLU A 161 -15.08 -26.56 -1.56
C GLU A 161 -15.15 -25.06 -1.91
N PHE A 162 -16.26 -24.40 -1.56
CA PHE A 162 -16.39 -22.94 -1.60
C PHE A 162 -17.38 -22.41 -0.55
N SER A 163 -17.20 -21.16 -0.12
CA SER A 163 -18.16 -20.44 0.74
C SER A 163 -18.79 -19.25 0.00
N ILE A 164 -20.00 -18.86 0.41
CA ILE A 164 -20.68 -17.63 -0.06
C ILE A 164 -20.92 -16.71 1.14
N ASN A 165 -20.42 -15.48 1.03
CA ASN A 165 -20.53 -14.43 2.02
C ASN A 165 -21.37 -13.25 1.54
N THR A 166 -22.05 -12.61 2.49
CA THR A 166 -22.71 -11.31 2.38
C THR A 166 -22.06 -10.34 3.38
N ASP A 167 -22.42 -9.05 3.32
CA ASP A 167 -22.04 -8.07 4.37
C ASP A 167 -22.52 -8.48 5.78
N ALA A 168 -23.56 -9.30 5.88
CA ALA A 168 -24.09 -9.82 7.15
C ALA A 168 -23.35 -11.07 7.65
N GLY A 169 -22.47 -11.65 6.83
CA GLY A 169 -21.72 -12.88 7.12
C GLY A 169 -21.95 -14.00 6.11
N MET A 170 -21.48 -15.19 6.47
CA MET A 170 -21.51 -16.39 5.63
C MET A 170 -22.92 -16.98 5.55
N ILE A 171 -23.39 -17.23 4.33
CA ILE A 171 -24.73 -17.78 4.06
C ILE A 171 -24.69 -19.21 3.52
N TYR A 172 -23.58 -19.63 2.93
CA TYR A 172 -23.31 -21.00 2.47
C TYR A 172 -21.86 -21.37 2.77
N ASP A 173 -21.66 -22.60 3.20
CA ASP A 173 -20.38 -23.29 3.36
C ASP A 173 -20.67 -24.81 3.21
N PRO A 174 -19.70 -25.67 2.83
CA PRO A 174 -19.94 -27.12 2.73
C PRO A 174 -20.38 -27.77 4.05
N ASP A 175 -19.97 -27.22 5.20
CA ASP A 175 -20.43 -27.64 6.53
C ASP A 175 -21.73 -26.92 6.99
N LEU A 176 -22.29 -26.00 6.17
CA LEU A 176 -23.49 -25.19 6.46
C LEU A 176 -24.51 -25.22 5.31
N ASP A 177 -24.98 -26.43 4.97
CA ASP A 177 -25.94 -26.67 3.89
C ASP A 177 -27.43 -26.44 4.28
N ASP A 178 -27.73 -26.37 5.59
CA ASP A 178 -29.05 -26.06 6.19
C ASP A 178 -29.74 -24.80 5.62
N ASN A 179 -28.97 -23.89 4.99
CA ASN A 179 -29.49 -22.68 4.37
C ASN A 179 -29.98 -22.88 2.93
N LEU A 180 -29.57 -23.95 2.23
CA LEU A 180 -29.92 -24.22 0.82
C LEU A 180 -31.43 -24.05 0.50
N PRO A 181 -32.38 -24.62 1.27
CA PRO A 181 -33.81 -24.47 0.97
C PRO A 181 -34.41 -23.11 1.36
N LYS A 182 -33.66 -22.22 2.02
CA LYS A 182 -34.15 -20.89 2.45
C LYS A 182 -34.14 -19.92 1.27
N LYS A 183 -35.04 -18.95 1.28
CA LYS A 183 -35.05 -17.88 0.27
C LYS A 183 -33.85 -16.96 0.48
N LEU A 184 -33.30 -16.45 -0.61
CA LEU A 184 -32.17 -15.50 -0.56
C LEU A 184 -32.53 -14.24 0.27
N VAL A 185 -33.79 -13.77 0.21
CA VAL A 185 -34.27 -12.65 1.03
C VAL A 185 -34.28 -12.98 2.54
N ASP A 186 -34.59 -14.21 2.94
CA ASP A 186 -34.56 -14.64 4.35
C ASP A 186 -33.12 -14.69 4.89
N LEU A 187 -32.13 -14.78 3.99
CA LEU A 187 -30.69 -14.72 4.27
C LEU A 187 -30.13 -13.29 4.14
N GLY A 188 -30.98 -12.28 3.99
CA GLY A 188 -30.60 -10.86 3.92
C GLY A 188 -30.21 -10.36 2.53
N VAL A 189 -30.33 -11.19 1.48
CA VAL A 189 -29.99 -10.80 0.09
C VAL A 189 -31.11 -9.97 -0.52
N GLN A 190 -30.77 -8.79 -1.01
CA GLN A 190 -31.68 -7.84 -1.65
C GLN A 190 -31.12 -7.39 -3.01
N ALA A 191 -31.81 -6.49 -3.71
CA ALA A 191 -31.21 -5.81 -4.85
C ALA A 191 -29.97 -5.01 -4.39
N GLU A 192 -28.95 -4.95 -5.25
CA GLU A 192 -27.64 -4.32 -5.01
C GLU A 192 -26.77 -4.98 -3.92
N THR A 193 -27.22 -6.09 -3.30
CA THR A 193 -26.37 -6.89 -2.41
C THR A 193 -25.18 -7.48 -3.18
N LEU A 194 -24.00 -7.43 -2.55
CA LEU A 194 -22.78 -8.08 -3.02
C LEU A 194 -22.67 -9.46 -2.39
N LEU A 195 -22.53 -10.49 -3.23
CA LEU A 195 -22.22 -11.85 -2.80
C LEU A 195 -20.75 -12.14 -3.11
N THR A 196 -19.94 -12.39 -2.09
CA THR A 196 -18.54 -12.79 -2.26
C THR A 196 -18.42 -14.31 -2.17
N ILE A 197 -18.06 -14.94 -3.29
CA ILE A 197 -17.78 -16.37 -3.38
C ILE A 197 -16.28 -16.58 -3.24
N ILE A 198 -15.89 -17.39 -2.27
CA ILE A 198 -14.50 -17.74 -1.97
C ILE A 198 -14.30 -19.20 -2.35
N ASP A 199 -13.40 -19.45 -3.30
CA ASP A 199 -12.89 -20.80 -3.60
C ASP A 199 -11.86 -21.17 -2.53
N GLU A 200 -12.14 -22.23 -1.77
CA GLU A 200 -11.37 -22.65 -0.60
C GLU A 200 -10.50 -23.90 -0.87
N ARG A 201 -10.46 -24.36 -2.12
CA ARG A 201 -9.60 -25.48 -2.54
C ARG A 201 -8.12 -25.18 -2.32
N ASP A 202 -7.42 -26.17 -1.77
CA ASP A 202 -5.95 -26.18 -1.76
C ASP A 202 -5.35 -26.21 -3.18
N ASP A 203 -6.02 -26.92 -4.11
CA ASP A 203 -5.54 -27.17 -5.46
C ASP A 203 -6.29 -26.36 -6.53
N ASP A 204 -5.56 -25.44 -7.18
CA ASP A 204 -6.02 -24.64 -8.33
C ASP A 204 -7.34 -23.83 -8.09
N PRO A 205 -7.45 -23.10 -6.96
CA PRO A 205 -8.64 -22.31 -6.63
C PRO A 205 -8.82 -21.12 -7.57
N PHE A 206 -10.07 -20.75 -7.81
CA PHE A 206 -10.43 -19.50 -8.46
C PHE A 206 -10.05 -18.28 -7.61
N VAL A 207 -9.84 -17.14 -8.27
CA VAL A 207 -9.88 -15.84 -7.57
C VAL A 207 -11.25 -15.65 -6.92
N ASN A 208 -11.32 -14.81 -5.90
CA ASN A 208 -12.61 -14.49 -5.28
C ASN A 208 -13.54 -13.88 -6.35
N LEU A 209 -14.82 -14.22 -6.30
CA LEU A 209 -15.84 -13.74 -7.23
C LEU A 209 -16.84 -12.89 -6.46
N GLU A 210 -17.06 -11.67 -6.92
CA GLU A 210 -18.10 -10.78 -6.41
C GLU A 210 -19.28 -10.72 -7.40
N LEU A 211 -20.47 -11.15 -6.96
CA LEU A 211 -21.70 -11.10 -7.73
C LEU A 211 -22.63 -10.02 -7.17
N VAL A 212 -22.93 -9.01 -8.01
CA VAL A 212 -23.95 -8.00 -7.74
C VAL A 212 -25.33 -8.58 -8.04
N VAL A 213 -26.24 -8.45 -7.08
CA VAL A 213 -27.64 -8.91 -7.22
C VAL A 213 -28.50 -7.85 -7.91
N GLU A 214 -28.98 -8.16 -9.12
CA GLU A 214 -30.03 -7.44 -9.81
C GLU A 214 -31.41 -8.01 -9.44
N GLY A 215 -32.22 -7.22 -8.74
CA GLY A 215 -33.60 -7.60 -8.42
C GLY A 215 -34.46 -7.75 -9.70
N SER A 216 -35.09 -8.91 -9.86
CA SER A 216 -35.98 -9.20 -10.97
C SER A 216 -37.30 -9.82 -10.47
N LYS A 217 -38.31 -9.86 -11.34
CA LYS A 217 -39.53 -10.65 -11.14
C LYS A 217 -39.62 -11.67 -12.26
N LYS A 218 -40.00 -12.92 -11.94
CA LYS A 218 -40.28 -13.93 -12.98
C LYS A 218 -41.32 -13.42 -13.97
N THR A 219 -41.07 -13.64 -15.25
CA THR A 219 -41.95 -13.25 -16.35
C THR A 219 -42.74 -14.42 -16.95
N GLY A 220 -42.25 -15.65 -16.77
CA GLY A 220 -42.92 -16.90 -17.10
C GLY A 220 -42.64 -18.00 -16.07
N GLU A 221 -43.39 -19.09 -16.18
CA GLU A 221 -43.33 -20.24 -15.25
C GLU A 221 -42.02 -21.04 -15.42
N ASP A 222 -41.53 -21.13 -16.66
CA ASP A 222 -40.26 -21.78 -17.05
C ASP A 222 -38.99 -20.93 -16.80
N ASP A 223 -39.12 -19.66 -16.40
CA ASP A 223 -37.96 -18.80 -16.11
C ASP A 223 -37.19 -19.34 -14.88
N LYS A 224 -35.86 -19.48 -14.97
CA LYS A 224 -35.02 -19.82 -13.81
C LYS A 224 -35.06 -18.72 -12.75
N ALA A 225 -35.11 -19.11 -11.47
CA ALA A 225 -35.19 -18.17 -10.35
C ALA A 225 -33.91 -17.33 -10.15
N VAL A 226 -32.76 -17.84 -10.60
CA VAL A 226 -31.50 -17.10 -10.68
C VAL A 226 -30.91 -17.24 -12.09
N THR A 227 -30.44 -16.14 -12.68
CA THR A 227 -29.76 -16.15 -13.98
C THR A 227 -28.53 -15.25 -14.01
N LEU A 228 -27.44 -15.74 -14.59
CA LEU A 228 -26.24 -14.94 -14.86
C LEU A 228 -26.49 -13.96 -16.02
N VAL A 229 -26.14 -12.68 -15.85
CA VAL A 229 -26.42 -11.63 -16.85
C VAL A 229 -25.48 -11.69 -18.06
N ARG A 230 -24.22 -12.11 -17.84
CA ARG A 230 -23.18 -12.33 -18.86
C ARG A 230 -22.25 -13.43 -18.39
N ASP A 231 -21.70 -14.21 -19.31
CA ASP A 231 -20.70 -15.24 -18.95
C ASP A 231 -19.43 -14.60 -18.37
N ILE A 232 -18.98 -15.11 -17.23
CA ILE A 232 -17.80 -14.61 -16.51
C ILE A 232 -16.68 -15.64 -16.64
N LYS A 233 -15.53 -15.23 -17.15
CA LYS A 233 -14.32 -16.06 -17.13
C LYS A 233 -13.51 -15.73 -15.88
N ILE A 234 -13.65 -16.57 -14.86
CA ILE A 234 -12.98 -16.39 -13.56
C ILE A 234 -11.54 -16.89 -13.66
N PRO A 235 -10.52 -16.04 -13.42
CA PRO A 235 -9.12 -16.48 -13.35
C PRO A 235 -8.88 -17.44 -12.18
N LYS A 236 -7.87 -18.30 -12.33
CA LYS A 236 -7.37 -19.12 -11.22
C LYS A 236 -6.29 -18.35 -10.46
N LYS A 237 -6.29 -18.46 -9.13
CA LYS A 237 -5.17 -18.05 -8.29
C LYS A 237 -3.96 -18.88 -8.73
N PRO A 238 -2.81 -18.28 -9.09
CA PRO A 238 -1.63 -19.06 -9.45
C PRO A 238 -1.18 -19.87 -8.26
N LYS A 239 -0.68 -21.10 -8.52
CA LYS A 239 -0.09 -21.92 -7.47
C LYS A 239 1.06 -21.14 -6.81
N GLN A 240 0.95 -20.90 -5.51
CA GLN A 240 2.10 -20.42 -4.74
C GLN A 240 3.16 -21.52 -4.77
N ALA A 241 4.38 -21.16 -5.15
CA ALA A 241 5.51 -22.03 -4.85
C ALA A 241 5.58 -22.18 -3.32
N PRO A 242 5.86 -23.39 -2.78
CA PRO A 242 6.04 -23.55 -1.34
C PRO A 242 7.03 -22.51 -0.83
N VAL A 243 6.60 -21.70 0.13
CA VAL A 243 7.51 -20.82 0.85
C VAL A 243 8.43 -21.75 1.64
N GLU A 244 9.70 -21.85 1.24
CA GLU A 244 10.70 -22.54 2.06
C GLU A 244 10.73 -21.83 3.42
N GLU A 245 10.26 -22.52 4.46
CA GLU A 245 10.39 -22.01 5.83
C GLU A 245 11.88 -21.80 6.11
N PRO A 246 12.30 -20.60 6.57
CA PRO A 246 13.69 -20.36 6.89
C PRO A 246 14.09 -21.31 8.03
N LEU A 247 15.04 -22.21 7.75
CA LEU A 247 15.55 -23.22 8.68
C LEU A 247 15.85 -22.62 10.06
N VAL A 248 15.00 -22.94 11.04
CA VAL A 248 15.14 -22.48 12.42
C VAL A 248 16.08 -23.42 13.18
N ASP A 249 17.39 -23.15 13.11
CA ASP A 249 18.37 -23.81 13.98
C ASP A 249 18.15 -23.42 15.46
N GLY A 250 17.49 -24.29 16.24
CA GLY A 250 17.58 -24.28 17.71
C GLY A 250 18.85 -25.01 18.19
N THR A 251 19.46 -24.79 19.36
CA THR A 251 19.13 -24.09 20.63
C THR A 251 20.47 -23.85 21.37
N ALA A 252 20.67 -23.11 22.48
CA ALA A 252 20.06 -22.01 23.27
C ALA A 252 21.13 -21.70 24.40
N PRO A 253 20.87 -21.13 25.61
CA PRO A 253 19.80 -20.27 26.14
C PRO A 253 20.32 -18.95 26.82
N ASN A 254 19.38 -18.08 27.24
CA ASN A 254 19.47 -17.02 28.28
C ASN A 254 20.83 -16.34 28.65
N GLY A 255 20.90 -15.00 28.54
CA GLY A 255 21.57 -14.18 29.56
C GLY A 255 22.30 -12.87 29.16
N VAL A 256 21.61 -11.73 29.29
CA VAL A 256 22.13 -10.45 29.87
C VAL A 256 23.38 -9.76 29.25
N VAL A 257 23.14 -8.58 28.65
CA VAL A 257 24.02 -7.38 28.51
C VAL A 257 25.22 -7.42 27.54
N GLY A 258 25.22 -6.49 26.58
CA GLY A 258 26.39 -6.16 25.75
C GLY A 258 26.20 -4.98 24.78
N LYS A 259 26.17 -3.73 25.27
CA LYS A 259 26.22 -2.52 24.40
C LYS A 259 27.47 -2.52 23.51
N ARG A 260 27.34 -2.30 22.20
CA ARG A 260 28.37 -1.61 21.38
C ARG A 260 27.75 -0.65 20.35
N LYS A 261 28.29 0.57 20.32
CA LYS A 261 27.97 1.65 19.38
C LYS A 261 28.51 1.36 17.97
N ARG A 262 27.82 1.86 16.94
CA ARG A 262 28.41 2.50 15.74
C ARG A 262 27.32 3.40 15.12
N ALA A 263 27.28 4.68 15.50
CA ALA A 263 28.03 5.80 14.92
C ALA A 263 27.37 6.31 13.63
N GLU A 264 26.70 7.46 13.75
CA GLU A 264 26.21 8.29 12.65
C GLU A 264 27.40 8.93 11.93
N GLU A 265 27.37 8.99 10.60
CA GLU A 265 28.27 9.85 9.81
C GLU A 265 27.47 11.03 9.26
N GLU A 266 27.69 12.20 9.86
CA GLU A 266 27.23 13.47 9.32
C GLU A 266 27.94 13.77 8.00
N THR A 267 27.17 14.05 6.94
CA THR A 267 27.71 14.56 5.68
C THR A 267 27.72 16.08 5.67
N ALA A 268 28.81 16.65 6.20
CA ALA A 268 29.08 18.08 6.09
C ALA A 268 29.47 18.46 4.65
N LEU A 269 28.78 19.45 4.08
CA LEU A 269 29.13 20.07 2.80
C LEU A 269 30.23 21.12 2.98
N ASN A 270 31.37 20.96 2.32
CA ASN A 270 32.28 22.03 1.89
C ASN A 270 33.23 21.47 0.80
N GLY A 271 33.65 22.31 -0.15
CA GLY A 271 34.09 21.84 -1.48
C GLY A 271 35.59 21.69 -1.74
N GLU A 272 35.88 20.78 -2.69
CA GLU A 272 36.87 20.81 -3.80
C GLU A 272 38.39 21.08 -3.56
N PRO A 273 39.30 20.62 -4.47
CA PRO A 273 39.19 19.52 -5.44
C PRO A 273 40.43 18.56 -5.50
N ASP A 274 40.30 17.54 -6.36
CA ASP A 274 41.35 16.77 -7.06
C ASP A 274 42.42 15.92 -6.30
N ALA A 275 42.39 14.61 -6.56
CA ALA A 275 43.50 13.92 -7.26
C ALA A 275 43.14 12.47 -7.69
N LYS A 276 43.42 12.14 -8.95
CA LYS A 276 43.31 10.79 -9.53
C LYS A 276 44.17 9.74 -8.78
N ARG A 277 43.66 8.51 -8.66
CA ARG A 277 44.50 7.29 -8.73
C ARG A 277 43.76 6.10 -9.35
N LEU A 278 44.46 5.38 -10.23
CA LEU A 278 43.95 4.28 -11.05
C LEU A 278 43.97 2.93 -10.31
N ALA A 279 43.26 1.98 -10.91
CA ALA A 279 43.00 0.64 -10.39
C ALA A 279 44.23 -0.30 -10.33
N ALA A 280 44.06 -1.38 -9.56
CA ALA A 280 44.72 -2.67 -9.78
C ALA A 280 43.66 -3.78 -9.72
N THR A 281 43.75 -4.74 -10.65
CA THR A 281 42.71 -5.71 -10.99
C THR A 281 43.05 -7.14 -10.58
N ASN A 282 42.02 -7.98 -10.38
CA ASN A 282 41.97 -9.42 -10.65
C ASN A 282 40.46 -9.77 -10.77
N GLY A 283 39.89 -9.98 -11.96
CA GLY A 283 39.81 -11.28 -12.64
C GLY A 283 38.58 -12.05 -12.10
N THR A 284 37.56 -12.45 -12.89
CA THR A 284 37.45 -12.68 -14.34
C THR A 284 36.01 -12.54 -14.86
N ASN A 285 35.87 -12.28 -16.17
CA ASN A 285 34.65 -12.39 -17.01
C ASN A 285 33.42 -11.53 -16.63
N ASN A 286 33.22 -10.46 -17.39
CA ASN A 286 31.88 -9.99 -17.78
C ASN A 286 31.98 -9.22 -19.09
N GLU A 287 31.34 -9.71 -20.15
CA GLU A 287 31.14 -8.95 -21.39
C GLU A 287 30.04 -7.90 -21.14
N PRO A 288 30.19 -6.64 -21.62
CA PRO A 288 29.13 -5.66 -21.51
C PRO A 288 28.03 -5.98 -22.53
N ILE A 289 26.81 -6.23 -22.04
CA ILE A 289 25.61 -6.26 -22.88
C ILE A 289 25.36 -4.83 -23.36
N LEU A 290 25.69 -4.57 -24.63
CA LEU A 290 25.23 -3.39 -25.35
C LEU A 290 23.72 -3.52 -25.60
N LEU A 291 22.94 -2.72 -24.88
CA LEU A 291 21.57 -2.40 -25.27
C LEU A 291 21.62 -1.09 -26.06
N ASP A 292 21.80 -1.20 -27.38
CA ASP A 292 21.46 -0.13 -28.30
C ASP A 292 19.92 -0.02 -28.34
N ASP A 293 19.39 1.03 -27.74
CA ASP A 293 17.96 1.37 -27.75
C ASP A 293 17.74 2.54 -28.73
N PRO A 294 17.25 2.29 -29.96
CA PRO A 294 17.28 3.28 -31.04
C PRO A 294 16.13 4.30 -31.01
N ASP A 295 15.19 4.21 -30.07
CA ASP A 295 13.97 5.05 -30.03
C ASP A 295 13.94 6.05 -28.86
N THR A 296 15.04 6.78 -28.65
CA THR A 296 15.03 7.96 -27.77
C THR A 296 14.37 9.15 -28.47
N GLY A 297 13.05 9.22 -28.36
CA GLY A 297 12.22 10.39 -28.70
C GLY A 297 12.52 11.61 -27.81
N ALA A 298 13.71 12.20 -27.95
CA ALA A 298 14.05 13.47 -27.35
C ALA A 298 13.27 14.59 -28.05
N ILE A 299 12.48 15.34 -27.28
CA ILE A 299 11.84 16.57 -27.78
C ILE A 299 12.94 17.61 -27.94
N LEU A 300 13.38 17.81 -29.19
CA LEU A 300 14.16 18.98 -29.56
C LEU A 300 13.25 20.21 -29.47
N ILE A 301 13.67 21.18 -28.68
CA ILE A 301 13.12 22.54 -28.71
C ILE A 301 14.08 23.31 -29.62
N ASP A 302 13.60 23.74 -30.79
CA ASP A 302 14.35 24.62 -31.66
C ASP A 302 14.32 26.04 -31.06
N ASP A 303 15.51 26.63 -30.86
CA ASP A 303 15.67 28.04 -30.45
C ASP A 303 15.74 28.93 -31.71
N ASP A 304 14.75 29.83 -31.87
CA ASP A 304 14.76 31.00 -32.77
C ASP A 304 15.15 32.29 -32.01
#